data_AF-A0A4U0H4W2-F1
#
_entry.id   AF-A0A4U0H4W2-F1
#
_cell.length_a   1.000
_cell.length_b   1.000
_cell.length_c   1.000
_cell.angle_alpha   90.00
_cell.angle_beta   90.00
_cell.angle_gamma   90.00
#
_symmetry.space_group_name_H-M   'P 1'
#
loop_
_entity.id
_entity.type
_entity.pdbx_description
1 polymer ?
#
loop_
_entity_poly.entity_id
_entity_poly.type
_entity_poly.pdbx_seq_one_letter_code
_entity_poly.pdbx_strand_id
1 'polypeptide(L)' 'MYNCCANSLPYPLFKPEAEWELAGEVNNVCFPSGHALFADTLYIYYGAADEQIACASVSISALITELLTFSVPID' A
#
# COMPACT_ATOMS: atom_id res chain seq x y z
N MET A 1 4.18 -6.18 -10.89
CA MET A 1 4.23 -5.79 -9.47
C MET A 1 2.84 -5.32 -9.10
N TYR A 2 1.97 -6.28 -8.78
CA TYR A 2 0.51 -6.09 -8.85
C TYR A 2 -0.14 -5.82 -7.47
N ASN A 3 0.66 -5.88 -6.40
CA ASN A 3 0.23 -5.86 -5.01
C ASN A 3 1.27 -5.11 -4.16
N CYS A 4 0.84 -4.11 -3.37
CA CYS A 4 1.71 -3.49 -2.38
C CYS A 4 1.74 -4.38 -1.14
N CYS A 5 2.83 -5.13 -0.97
CA CYS A 5 2.93 -6.15 0.07
C CYS A 5 3.23 -5.52 1.45
N ALA A 6 2.41 -5.84 2.45
CA ALA A 6 2.89 -6.00 3.82
C ALA A 6 3.18 -7.49 4.01
N ASN A 7 4.45 -7.88 4.20
CA ASN A 7 4.87 -9.28 4.27
C ASN A 7 4.18 -10.09 5.40
N SER A 8 3.52 -9.39 6.33
CA SER A 8 2.83 -9.98 7.49
C SER A 8 1.30 -9.99 7.35
N LEU A 9 0.72 -9.46 6.27
CA LEU A 9 -0.72 -9.58 5.99
C LEU A 9 -0.97 -10.74 5.01
N PRO A 10 -2.08 -11.49 5.17
CA PRO A 10 -2.44 -12.53 4.21
C PRO A 10 -2.98 -11.97 2.87
N TYR A 11 -3.11 -10.65 2.75
CA TYR A 11 -3.58 -9.92 1.58
C TYR A 11 -2.76 -8.63 1.35
N PRO A 12 -2.76 -8.07 0.12
CA PRO A 12 -2.09 -6.81 -0.15
C PRO A 12 -2.65 -5.66 0.67
N LEU A 13 -1.79 -4.71 1.04
CA LEU A 13 -2.22 -3.49 1.72
C LEU A 13 -3.12 -2.63 0.81
N PHE A 14 -2.75 -2.53 -0.46
CA PHE A 14 -3.58 -1.98 -1.53
C PHE A 14 -3.14 -2.53 -2.89
N LYS A 15 -4.03 -2.44 -3.87
CA LYS A 15 -3.87 -2.94 -5.24
C LYS A 15 -4.43 -1.93 -6.24
N PRO A 16 -4.04 -2.00 -7.52
CA PRO A 16 -4.66 -1.19 -8.58
C PRO A 16 -6.17 -1.44 -8.66
N GLU A 17 -6.96 -0.37 -8.58
CA GLU A 17 -8.43 -0.38 -8.76
C GLU A 17 -8.92 0.75 -9.65
N ALA A 18 -8.23 1.89 -9.68
CA ALA A 18 -8.60 3.03 -10.51
C ALA A 18 -8.14 2.85 -11.96
N GLU A 19 -8.88 3.41 -12.93
CA GLU A 19 -8.59 3.25 -14.36
C GLU A 19 -7.16 3.65 -14.74
N TRP A 20 -6.61 4.68 -14.08
CA TRP A 20 -5.25 5.18 -14.26
C TRP A 20 -4.16 4.35 -13.56
N GLU A 21 -4.53 3.36 -12.73
CA GLU A 21 -3.62 2.36 -12.17
C GLU A 21 -3.60 1.09 -13.02
N LEU A 22 -4.70 0.82 -13.73
CA LEU A 22 -4.90 -0.34 -14.57
C LEU A 22 -4.30 -0.15 -15.96
N ALA A 23 -4.30 1.07 -16.49
CA ALA A 23 -3.78 1.41 -17.82
C ALA A 23 -2.77 2.56 -17.78
N GLY A 24 -1.59 2.33 -18.37
CA GLY A 24 -0.50 3.30 -18.55
C GLY A 24 0.66 2.65 -19.30
N GLU A 25 1.89 3.15 -19.14
CA GLU A 25 3.09 2.54 -19.76
C GLU A 25 3.31 1.09 -19.30
N VAL A 26 2.98 0.80 -18.03
CA VAL A 26 2.90 -0.56 -17.50
C VAL A 26 1.57 -0.78 -16.80
N ASN A 27 0.73 -1.65 -17.36
CA ASN A 27 -0.62 -1.92 -16.85
C ASN A 27 -0.61 -2.60 -15.46
N ASN A 28 -1.59 -2.24 -14.63
CA ASN A 28 -1.84 -2.79 -13.29
C ASN A 28 -0.65 -2.65 -12.33
N VAL A 29 -0.06 -1.45 -12.25
CA VAL A 29 1.09 -1.19 -11.38
C VAL A 29 0.71 -0.22 -10.26
N CYS A 30 1.02 -0.62 -9.03
CA CYS A 30 1.10 0.25 -7.87
C CYS A 30 2.45 -0.04 -7.18
N PHE A 31 3.36 0.94 -7.20
CA PHE A 31 4.70 0.82 -6.63
C PHE A 31 4.91 1.87 -5.54
N PRO A 32 4.86 1.52 -4.24
CA PRO A 32 5.05 2.47 -3.16
C PRO A 32 6.51 2.93 -3.13
N SER A 33 6.72 4.24 -3.20
CA SER A 33 8.06 4.86 -3.28
C SER A 33 8.40 5.72 -2.07
N GLY A 34 7.40 6.18 -1.31
CA GLY A 34 7.61 7.00 -0.12
C GLY A 34 6.38 7.09 0.75
N HIS A 35 6.53 7.59 1.97
CA HIS A 35 5.41 7.82 2.88
C HIS A 35 5.64 9.06 3.75
N ALA A 36 4.54 9.64 4.23
CA ALA A 36 4.56 10.71 5.22
C ALA A 36 3.57 10.37 6.34
N LEU A 37 3.99 10.52 7.59
CA LEU A 37 3.15 10.25 8.75
C LEU A 37 2.78 11.58 9.43
N PHE A 38 1.48 11.84 9.53
CA PHE A 38 0.94 13.00 10.24
C PHE A 38 -0.04 12.50 11.31
N ALA A 39 0.35 12.64 12.58
CA ALA A 39 -0.38 12.05 13.69
C ALA A 39 -0.66 10.56 13.45
N ASP A 40 -1.92 10.17 13.31
CA ASP A 40 -2.33 8.78 13.06
C ASP A 40 -2.46 8.43 11.57
N THR A 41 -2.37 9.41 10.67
CA THR A 41 -2.58 9.17 9.23
C THR A 41 -1.26 8.94 8.52
N LEU A 42 -1.06 7.71 8.04
CA LEU A 42 0.03 7.34 7.15
C LEU A 42 -0.40 7.58 5.70
N TYR A 43 0.28 8.49 5.02
CA TYR A 43 0.16 8.70 3.58
C TYR A 43 1.23 7.91 2.86
N ILE A 44 0.84 7.10 1.88
CA ILE A 44 1.72 6.26 1.07
C ILE A 44 1.68 6.82 -0.35
N TYR A 45 2.82 7.33 -0.82
CA TYR A 45 3.00 7.80 -2.19
C TYR A 45 3.52 6.66 -3.06
N TYR A 46 2.88 6.44 -4.19
CA TYR A 46 3.21 5.35 -5.09
C TYR A 46 3.17 5.77 -6.55
N GLY A 47 4.04 5.17 -7.36
CA GLY A 47 3.93 5.23 -8.81
C GLY A 47 2.75 4.38 -9.28
N ALA A 48 1.91 4.96 -10.13
CA ALA A 48 0.75 4.33 -10.73
C ALA A 48 0.96 4.20 -12.25
N ALA A 49 0.89 2.97 -12.73
CA ALA A 49 1.06 2.59 -14.15
C ALA A 49 2.32 3.16 -14.84
N ASP A 50 3.39 3.43 -14.08
CA ASP A 50 4.63 4.10 -14.51
C ASP A 50 4.41 5.45 -15.24
N GLU A 51 3.26 6.08 -15.02
CA GLU A 51 2.84 7.32 -15.69
C GLU A 51 2.50 8.43 -14.70
N GLN A 52 1.98 8.08 -13.53
CA GLN A 52 1.47 9.04 -12.54
C GLN A 52 2.02 8.76 -11.14
N ILE A 53 1.95 9.78 -10.27
CA ILE A 53 2.18 9.63 -8.83
C ILE A 53 0.83 9.76 -8.14
N ALA A 54 0.49 8.78 -7.32
CA ALA A 54 -0.73 8.73 -6.54
C ALA A 54 -0.44 8.61 -5.04
N CYS A 55 -1.49 8.79 -4.23
CA CYS A 55 -1.39 8.75 -2.78
C CYS A 55 -2.57 8.00 -2.17
N ALA A 56 -2.28 7.01 -1.33
CA ALA A 56 -3.25 6.33 -0.48
C ALA A 56 -3.01 6.72 0.98
N SER A 57 -4.04 6.71 1.81
CA SER A 57 -3.92 7.02 3.24
C SER A 57 -4.58 5.98 4.11
N VAL A 58 -3.95 5.63 5.23
CA VAL A 58 -4.45 4.66 6.21
C VAL A 58 -4.14 5.13 7.64
N SER A 59 -4.94 4.70 8.61
CA SER A 59 -4.60 4.86 10.03
C SER A 59 -3.44 3.93 10.41
N ILE A 60 -2.36 4.48 10.96
CA ILE A 60 -1.19 3.68 11.36
C ILE A 60 -1.51 2.80 12.57
N SER A 61 -2.31 3.30 13.51
CA SER A 61 -2.72 2.52 14.69
C SER A 61 -3.61 1.33 14.30
N ALA A 62 -4.55 1.54 13.37
CA ALA A 62 -5.36 0.45 12.82
C ALA A 62 -4.49 -0.58 12.08
N LEU A 63 -3.59 -0.12 11.21
CA LEU A 63 -2.69 -0.99 10.45
C LEU A 63 -1.79 -1.84 11.37
N ILE A 64 -1.20 -1.25 12.41
CA ILE A 64 -0.38 -2.01 13.37
C ILE A 64 -1.22 -3.04 14.12
N THR A 65 -2.43 -2.69 14.54
CA THR A 65 -3.35 -3.60 15.23
C THR A 65 -3.69 -4.81 14.35
N GLU A 66 -3.93 -4.56 13.07
CA GLU A 66 -4.19 -5.60 12.08
C GLU A 66 -2.96 -6.50 11.87
N LEU A 67 -1.77 -5.92 11.69
CA LEU A 67 -0.52 -6.68 11.55
C LEU A 67 -0.24 -7.59 12.76
N LEU A 68 -0.51 -7.10 13.97
CA LEU A 68 -0.36 -7.87 15.21
C LEU A 68 -1.37 -9.02 15.34
N THR A 69 -2.52 -8.94 14.64
CA THR A 69 -3.49 -10.05 14.59
C THR A 69 -2.93 -11.25 13.82
N PHE A 70 -2.00 -11.01 12.88
CA PHE A 70 -1.41 -12.04 12.02
C PHE A 70 0.05 -12.37 12.36
N SER A 71 0.69 -11.62 13.25
CA SER A 71 2.03 -11.95 13.72
C SER A 71 2.00 -13.21 14.59
N VAL A 72 2.76 -14.23 14.19
CA VAL A 72 3.00 -15.43 14.99
C VAL A 72 3.70 -15.02 16.29
N PRO A 73 3.32 -15.55 17.47
CA PRO A 73 4.08 -15.34 18.70
C PRO A 73 5.55 -15.70 18.46
N ILE A 74 6.45 -14.80 18.84
CA ILE A 74 7.88 -15.12 18.88
C ILE A 74 8.10 -15.85 20.20
N ASP A 75 8.29 -17.16 20.11
CA ASP A 75 8.77 -18.01 21.21
C ASP A 75 10.23 -17.64 21.58
#